data_AF-A0A4U0H2H4-F1
#
_entry.id   AF-A0A4U0H2H4-F1
#
_cell.length_a   1.000
_cell.length_b   1.000
_cell.length_c   1.000
_cell.angle_alpha   90.00
_cell.angle_beta   90.00
_cell.angle_gamma   90.00
#
_symmetry.space_group_name_H-M   'P 1'
#
loop_
_entity.id
_entity.type
_entity.pdbx_description
1 polymer ?
#
loop_
_entity_poly.entity_id
_entity_poly.type
_entity_poly.pdbx_seq_one_letter_code
_entity_poly.pdbx_strand_id
1 'polypeptide(L)'
;MDHSEFDEIASIIELLEFLRNHFRLEKNEVDRLAELKAGQYSRMVGKNQKIDLESLRDVCKKIYNLTVKELLNLDGKIPKEDNLPKEIRELTAGRNTVRSQERLDLTSYLIIIIAKHYKTRDIVSNKVIRLYLPPNLINKSIELGKTNIKHCFEDINKGAEIKRKVYKLISPISAELIKKARESVDPTWLKEFEEKVRDSDGKKA
;
A
#
# COMPACT_ATOMS: atom_id res chain seq x y z
N MET A 1 42.68 24.75 10.47
CA MET A 1 41.50 24.55 9.62
C MET A 1 41.42 23.06 9.40
N ASP A 2 40.46 22.45 10.08
CA ASP A 2 40.31 21.01 10.17
C ASP A 2 39.81 20.49 8.81
N HIS A 3 40.65 19.78 8.08
CA HIS A 3 40.21 19.03 6.92
C HIS A 3 39.37 17.89 7.47
N SER A 4 38.04 18.05 7.47
CA SER A 4 37.10 16.96 7.69
C SER A 4 37.47 15.85 6.70
N GLU A 5 38.24 14.86 7.14
CA GLU A 5 38.56 13.68 6.36
C GLU A 5 37.23 13.07 5.91
N PHE A 6 36.99 13.09 4.61
CA PHE A 6 35.86 12.41 4.03
C PHE A 6 36.05 10.92 4.32
N ASP A 7 35.30 10.38 5.29
CA ASP A 7 35.32 8.96 5.61
C ASP A 7 34.59 8.22 4.48
N GLU A 8 35.37 7.85 3.45
CA GLU A 8 34.90 7.07 2.29
C GLU A 8 34.19 5.79 2.74
N ILE A 9 34.67 5.17 3.82
CA ILE A 9 34.09 3.95 4.37
C ILE A 9 32.74 4.25 5.02
N ALA A 10 32.60 5.34 5.77
CA ALA A 10 31.30 5.77 6.29
C ALA A 10 30.30 6.03 5.15
N SER A 11 30.73 6.71 4.10
CA SER A 11 29.87 7.01 2.94
C SER A 11 29.40 5.74 2.23
N ILE A 12 30.28 4.75 2.05
CA ILE A 12 29.91 3.44 1.50
C ILE A 12 28.88 2.74 2.39
N ILE A 13 29.09 2.74 3.71
CA ILE A 13 28.17 2.12 4.67
C ILE A 13 26.79 2.79 4.62
N GLU A 14 26.75 4.12 4.57
CA GLU A 14 25.50 4.87 4.46
C GLU A 14 24.73 4.54 3.18
N LEU A 15 25.42 4.46 2.04
CA LEU A 15 24.81 4.08 0.76
C LEU A 15 24.27 2.64 0.79
N LEU A 16 25.04 1.69 1.33
CA LEU A 16 24.62 0.30 1.46
C LEU A 16 23.40 0.15 2.36
N GLU A 17 23.41 0.79 3.53
CA GLU A 17 22.27 0.75 4.45
C GLU A 17 21.06 1.51 3.90
N PHE A 18 21.27 2.61 3.17
CA PHE A 18 20.20 3.34 2.48
C PHE A 18 19.49 2.44 1.46
N LEU A 19 20.23 1.79 0.57
CA LEU A 19 19.65 0.87 -0.42
C LEU A 19 18.99 -0.34 0.25
N ARG A 20 19.64 -0.94 1.26
CA ARG A 20 19.10 -2.08 2.00
C ARG A 20 17.75 -1.73 2.62
N ASN A 21 17.66 -0.57 3.26
CA ASN A 21 16.43 -0.08 3.87
C ASN A 21 15.37 0.27 2.82
N HIS A 22 15.78 0.90 1.71
CA HIS A 22 14.88 1.24 0.60
C HIS A 22 14.18 -0.02 0.04
N PHE A 23 14.93 -1.10 -0.16
CA PHE A 23 14.40 -2.38 -0.64
C PHE A 23 13.92 -3.32 0.47
N ARG A 24 13.93 -2.88 1.74
CA ARG A 24 13.46 -3.66 2.90
C ARG A 24 14.10 -5.05 3.00
N LEU A 25 15.40 -5.11 2.74
CA LEU A 25 16.19 -6.33 2.85
C LEU A 25 16.71 -6.50 4.28
N GLU A 26 16.62 -7.72 4.81
CA GLU A 26 17.27 -8.08 6.06
C GLU A 26 18.77 -8.35 5.82
N LYS A 27 19.59 -8.21 6.86
CA LYS A 27 21.06 -8.34 6.75
C LYS A 27 21.51 -9.76 6.41
N ASN A 28 20.85 -10.76 6.98
CA ASN A 28 21.02 -12.20 6.66
C ASN A 28 20.67 -12.51 5.20
N GLU A 29 19.72 -11.79 4.60
CA GLU A 29 19.34 -11.98 3.20
C GLU A 29 20.39 -11.41 2.27
N VAL A 30 20.95 -10.25 2.62
CA VAL A 30 22.10 -9.70 1.91
C VAL A 30 23.26 -10.69 1.97
N ASP A 31 23.56 -11.26 3.15
CA ASP A 31 24.61 -12.27 3.28
C ASP A 31 24.35 -13.47 2.35
N ARG A 32 23.13 -14.03 2.38
CA ARG A 32 22.78 -15.21 1.57
C ARG A 32 22.85 -14.93 0.07
N LEU A 33 22.31 -13.80 -0.38
CA LEU A 33 22.14 -13.49 -1.80
C LEU A 33 23.40 -12.90 -2.43
N ALA A 34 24.25 -12.26 -1.64
CA ALA A 34 25.59 -11.83 -2.07
C ALA A 34 26.64 -12.94 -1.91
N GLU A 35 26.27 -14.11 -1.37
CA GLU A 35 27.16 -15.24 -1.06
C GLU A 35 28.27 -14.89 -0.05
N LEU A 36 27.96 -14.03 0.91
CA LEU A 36 28.85 -13.69 2.02
C LEU A 36 28.76 -14.73 3.13
N LYS A 37 29.75 -14.74 4.02
CA LYS A 37 29.69 -15.53 5.25
C LYS A 37 28.56 -15.00 6.16
N ALA A 38 27.92 -15.89 6.91
CA ALA A 38 26.88 -15.49 7.85
C ALA A 38 27.34 -14.35 8.79
N GLY A 39 26.56 -13.27 8.83
CA GLY A 39 26.80 -12.07 9.62
C GLY A 39 27.89 -11.14 9.07
N GLN A 40 28.47 -11.43 7.90
CA GLN A 40 29.55 -10.63 7.33
C GLN A 40 29.08 -9.22 6.97
N TYR A 41 27.94 -9.10 6.28
CA TYR A 41 27.35 -7.80 5.96
C TYR A 41 27.09 -6.97 7.22
N SER A 42 26.54 -7.59 8.27
CA SER A 42 26.30 -6.88 9.54
C SER A 42 27.59 -6.40 10.20
N ARG A 43 28.69 -7.17 10.12
CA ARG A 43 30.00 -6.74 10.64
C ARG A 43 30.61 -5.63 9.78
N MET A 44 30.43 -5.68 8.46
CA MET A 44 30.88 -4.65 7.52
C MET A 44 30.22 -3.30 7.80
N VAL A 45 28.88 -3.26 7.84
CA VAL A 45 28.15 -2.00 8.11
C VAL A 45 28.29 -1.53 9.56
N GLY A 46 28.55 -2.46 10.49
CA GLY A 46 28.80 -2.16 11.90
C GLY A 46 30.23 -1.71 12.22
N LYS A 47 31.10 -1.52 11.20
CA LYS A 47 32.53 -1.21 11.35
C LYS A 47 33.34 -2.22 12.19
N ASN A 48 32.79 -3.41 12.44
CA ASN A 48 33.44 -4.49 13.19
C ASN A 48 34.36 -5.36 12.30
N GLN A 49 34.27 -5.19 10.99
CA GLN A 49 35.11 -5.84 10.00
C GLN A 49 35.42 -4.84 8.87
N LYS A 50 36.65 -4.84 8.36
CA LYS A 50 37.02 -4.03 7.20
C LYS A 50 36.22 -4.50 5.98
N ILE A 51 35.66 -3.56 5.23
CA ILE A 51 35.00 -3.83 3.95
C ILE A 51 36.08 -4.20 2.94
N ASP A 52 36.14 -5.46 2.56
CA ASP A 52 36.95 -5.90 1.42
C ASP A 52 36.21 -5.61 0.10
N LEU A 53 36.99 -5.32 -0.94
CA LEU A 53 36.46 -4.87 -2.23
C LEU A 53 35.67 -5.97 -2.94
N GLU A 54 36.01 -7.24 -2.71
CA GLU A 54 35.30 -8.39 -3.26
C GLU A 54 33.89 -8.48 -2.70
N SER A 55 33.74 -8.44 -1.37
CA SER A 55 32.44 -8.45 -0.70
C SER A 55 31.60 -7.24 -1.08
N LEU A 56 32.21 -6.05 -1.19
CA LEU A 56 31.52 -4.84 -1.65
C LEU A 56 31.00 -5.01 -3.09
N ARG A 57 31.85 -5.51 -3.99
CA ARG A 57 31.47 -5.78 -5.39
C ARG A 57 30.33 -6.78 -5.47
N ASP A 58 30.40 -7.84 -4.67
CA ASP A 58 29.40 -8.90 -4.68
C ASP A 58 28.04 -8.38 -4.17
N VAL A 59 28.01 -7.58 -3.10
CA VAL A 59 26.79 -6.91 -2.66
C VAL A 59 26.24 -5.98 -3.74
N CYS A 60 27.07 -5.10 -4.31
CA CYS A 60 26.62 -4.17 -5.35
C CYS A 60 26.00 -4.92 -6.54
N LYS A 61 26.67 -5.98 -7.01
CA LYS A 61 26.29 -6.68 -8.23
C LYS A 61 25.12 -7.64 -8.01
N LYS A 62 25.17 -8.47 -6.98
CA LYS A 62 24.18 -9.54 -6.75
C LYS A 62 22.90 -9.04 -6.07
N ILE A 63 22.95 -7.92 -5.36
CA ILE A 63 21.77 -7.35 -4.70
C ILE A 63 21.15 -6.22 -5.54
N TYR A 64 21.98 -5.27 -5.98
CA TYR A 64 21.48 -4.03 -6.60
C TYR A 64 21.70 -3.97 -8.12
N ASN A 65 22.39 -4.96 -8.69
CA ASN A 65 22.84 -4.95 -10.09
C ASN A 65 23.66 -3.70 -10.46
N LEU A 66 24.46 -3.21 -9.51
CA LEU A 66 25.33 -2.06 -9.66
C LEU A 66 26.81 -2.47 -9.66
N THR A 67 27.63 -1.64 -10.29
CA THR A 67 29.08 -1.59 -10.05
C THR A 67 29.39 -0.73 -8.82
N VAL A 68 30.58 -0.91 -8.23
CA VAL A 68 31.02 -0.06 -7.10
C VAL A 68 31.07 1.42 -7.51
N LYS A 69 31.47 1.70 -8.76
CA LYS A 69 31.46 3.07 -9.29
C LYS A 69 30.05 3.65 -9.35
N GLU A 70 29.06 2.87 -9.78
CA GLU A 70 27.67 3.33 -9.80
C GLU A 70 27.11 3.53 -8.40
N LEU A 71 27.49 2.68 -7.43
CA LEU A 71 27.13 2.88 -6.02
C LEU A 71 27.65 4.23 -5.52
N LEU A 72 28.93 4.53 -5.73
CA LEU A 72 29.56 5.78 -5.26
C LEU A 72 29.03 7.03 -5.98
N ASN A 73 28.41 6.87 -7.15
CA ASN A 73 27.80 7.95 -7.92
C ASN A 73 26.27 7.85 -7.95
N LEU A 74 25.67 7.34 -6.87
CA LEU A 74 24.22 7.34 -6.63
C LEU A 74 23.72 8.78 -6.42
N ASP A 75 23.72 9.58 -7.48
CA ASP A 75 23.28 10.98 -7.51
C ASP A 75 21.74 11.06 -7.43
N GLY A 76 21.16 10.49 -6.36
CA GLY A 76 19.72 10.34 -6.15
C GLY A 76 19.01 9.30 -7.05
N LYS A 77 19.75 8.58 -7.91
CA LYS A 77 19.19 7.59 -8.85
C LYS A 77 19.16 6.19 -8.26
N ILE A 78 18.20 5.95 -7.39
CA ILE A 78 17.94 4.60 -6.84
C ILE A 78 17.62 3.63 -8.00
N PRO A 79 18.18 2.41 -8.01
CA PRO A 79 17.83 1.40 -9.01
C PRO A 79 16.32 1.17 -9.03
N LYS A 80 15.71 1.17 -10.21
CA LYS A 80 14.31 0.75 -10.34
C LYS A 80 14.19 -0.73 -10.01
N GLU A 81 13.07 -1.14 -9.42
CA GLU A 81 12.80 -2.55 -9.09
C GLU A 81 13.02 -3.47 -10.30
N ASP A 82 12.59 -3.06 -11.49
CA ASP A 82 12.76 -3.84 -12.73
C ASP A 82 14.23 -4.15 -13.06
N ASN A 83 15.16 -3.32 -12.59
CA ASN A 83 16.60 -3.46 -12.85
C ASN A 83 17.31 -4.34 -11.80
N LEU A 84 16.62 -4.73 -10.74
CA LEU A 84 17.18 -5.61 -9.71
C LEU A 84 17.24 -7.07 -10.21
N PRO A 85 18.14 -7.88 -9.66
CA PRO A 85 18.19 -9.32 -9.92
C PRO A 85 16.86 -10.00 -9.57
N LYS A 86 16.51 -11.05 -10.30
CA LYS A 86 15.20 -11.73 -10.22
C LYS A 86 14.84 -12.13 -8.79
N GLU A 87 15.77 -12.73 -8.05
CA GLU A 87 15.57 -13.17 -6.66
C GLU A 87 15.27 -12.01 -5.72
N ILE A 88 15.92 -10.87 -5.94
CA ILE A 88 15.66 -9.64 -5.18
C ILE A 88 14.28 -9.10 -5.53
N ARG A 89 13.92 -9.03 -6.82
CA ARG A 89 12.58 -8.59 -7.24
C ARG A 89 11.48 -9.45 -6.62
N GLU A 90 11.64 -10.76 -6.61
CA GLU A 90 10.66 -11.68 -6.01
C GLU A 90 10.58 -11.48 -4.48
N LEU A 91 11.72 -11.28 -3.83
CA LEU A 91 11.79 -11.07 -2.39
C LEU A 91 11.23 -9.70 -1.98
N THR A 92 11.42 -8.66 -2.80
CA THR A 92 10.90 -7.31 -2.56
C THR A 92 9.46 -7.12 -3.04
N ALA A 93 8.99 -7.89 -4.02
CA ALA A 93 7.61 -7.82 -4.53
C ALA A 93 6.55 -8.05 -3.44
N GLY A 94 6.86 -8.88 -2.43
CA GLY A 94 5.99 -9.10 -1.25
C GLY A 94 6.22 -8.15 -0.08
N ARG A 95 7.20 -7.23 -0.18
CA ARG A 95 7.61 -6.30 0.89
C ARG A 95 7.35 -4.85 0.55
N ASN A 96 7.36 -4.53 -0.73
CA ASN A 96 6.94 -3.25 -1.30
C ASN A 96 5.45 -3.21 -1.63
N THR A 97 4.74 -4.34 -1.51
CA THR A 97 3.45 -4.28 -0.86
C THR A 97 3.72 -3.76 0.54
N VAL A 98 3.70 -2.43 0.67
CA VAL A 98 3.14 -1.80 1.84
C VAL A 98 2.00 -2.75 2.22
N ARG A 99 2.12 -3.44 3.36
CA ARG A 99 0.94 -3.52 4.21
C ARG A 99 0.63 -2.06 4.47
N SER A 100 0.00 -1.43 3.48
CA SER A 100 -0.92 -0.41 3.76
C SER A 100 -1.82 -1.23 4.70
N GLN A 101 -1.76 -0.90 5.97
CA GLN A 101 -3.03 -0.47 6.47
C GLN A 101 -3.45 0.70 5.57
N GLU A 102 -3.86 0.40 4.33
CA GLU A 102 -5.06 0.94 3.79
C GLU A 102 -5.98 0.70 4.98
N ARG A 103 -6.17 1.76 5.75
CA ARG A 103 -7.50 2.03 6.22
C ARG A 103 -8.30 1.96 4.94
N LEU A 104 -8.74 0.74 4.61
CA LEU A 104 -9.74 0.45 3.62
C LEU A 104 -10.86 1.34 4.09
N ASP A 105 -10.94 2.48 3.42
CA ASP A 105 -11.80 3.55 3.83
C ASP A 105 -13.18 3.02 3.50
N LEU A 106 -13.80 2.40 4.49
CA LEU A 106 -15.13 1.82 4.38
C LEU A 106 -16.05 2.84 3.70
N THR A 107 -15.87 4.12 3.98
CA THR A 107 -16.59 5.22 3.35
C THR A 107 -16.49 5.22 1.83
N SER A 108 -15.30 5.02 1.25
CA SER A 108 -15.09 4.96 -0.20
C SER A 108 -15.84 3.78 -0.84
N TYR A 109 -15.79 2.60 -0.22
CA TYR A 109 -16.59 1.44 -0.66
C TYR A 109 -18.10 1.72 -0.54
N LEU A 110 -18.54 2.34 0.56
CA LEU A 110 -19.93 2.72 0.79
C LEU A 110 -20.42 3.73 -0.26
N ILE A 111 -19.60 4.72 -0.63
CA ILE A 111 -19.92 5.72 -1.67
C ILE A 111 -20.26 5.02 -2.98
N ILE A 112 -19.42 4.09 -3.42
CA ILE A 112 -19.57 3.39 -4.71
C ILE A 112 -20.83 2.51 -4.69
N ILE A 113 -21.00 1.71 -3.64
CA ILE A 113 -22.16 0.81 -3.49
C ILE A 113 -23.46 1.62 -3.45
N ILE A 114 -23.51 2.70 -2.65
CA ILE A 114 -24.71 3.51 -2.49
C ILE A 114 -25.06 4.23 -3.78
N ALA A 115 -24.07 4.86 -4.44
CA ALA A 115 -24.29 5.57 -5.70
C ALA A 115 -24.82 4.67 -6.82
N LYS A 116 -24.46 3.37 -6.81
CA LYS A 116 -24.88 2.43 -7.84
C LYS A 116 -26.22 1.76 -7.56
N HIS A 117 -26.55 1.45 -6.30
CA HIS A 117 -27.71 0.63 -5.96
C HIS A 117 -28.91 1.39 -5.36
N TYR A 118 -28.73 2.64 -4.94
CA TYR A 118 -29.77 3.40 -4.27
C TYR A 118 -30.09 4.69 -5.02
N LYS A 119 -31.38 5.00 -5.12
CA LYS A 119 -31.91 6.26 -5.62
C LYS A 119 -32.28 7.16 -4.46
N THR A 120 -32.43 8.45 -4.75
CA THR A 120 -32.94 9.41 -3.77
C THR A 120 -34.30 8.93 -3.25
N ARG A 121 -34.48 9.05 -1.94
CA ARG A 121 -35.59 8.55 -1.11
C ARG A 121 -35.54 7.07 -0.73
N ASP A 122 -34.60 6.29 -1.26
CA ASP A 122 -34.45 4.88 -0.85
C ASP A 122 -33.96 4.76 0.59
N ILE A 123 -34.42 3.71 1.28
CA ILE A 123 -33.94 3.32 2.60
C ILE A 123 -32.68 2.49 2.43
N VAL A 124 -31.58 2.95 3.03
CA VAL A 124 -30.28 2.30 2.94
C VAL A 124 -30.21 1.11 3.90
N SER A 125 -30.03 -0.08 3.35
CA SER A 125 -29.96 -1.31 4.11
C SER A 125 -28.53 -1.79 4.28
N ASN A 126 -28.06 -1.85 5.53
CA ASN A 126 -26.76 -2.43 5.86
C ASN A 126 -26.63 -3.89 5.40
N LYS A 127 -27.75 -4.64 5.34
CA LYS A 127 -27.75 -6.03 4.83
C LYS A 127 -27.37 -6.07 3.35
N VAL A 128 -27.95 -5.18 2.54
CA VAL A 128 -27.69 -5.10 1.10
C VAL A 128 -26.27 -4.60 0.85
N ILE A 129 -25.82 -3.56 1.57
CA ILE A 129 -24.46 -3.05 1.45
C ILE A 129 -23.41 -4.15 1.68
N ARG A 130 -23.61 -4.98 2.71
CA ARG A 130 -22.65 -6.04 3.09
C ARG A 130 -22.45 -7.10 2.02
N LEU A 131 -23.41 -7.30 1.11
CA LEU A 131 -23.28 -8.25 0.00
C LEU A 131 -22.18 -7.86 -0.99
N TYR A 132 -21.83 -6.56 -1.04
CA TYR A 132 -20.88 -6.00 -1.99
C TYR A 132 -19.55 -5.61 -1.36
N LEU A 133 -19.45 -5.62 -0.02
CA LEU A 133 -18.20 -5.31 0.66
C LEU A 133 -17.18 -6.44 0.50
N PRO A 134 -15.88 -6.12 0.39
CA PRO A 134 -14.83 -7.13 0.39
C PRO A 134 -14.80 -7.88 1.75
N PRO A 135 -14.33 -9.14 1.81
CA PRO A 135 -14.41 -9.99 2.99
C PRO A 135 -13.86 -9.38 4.29
N ASN A 136 -12.82 -8.57 4.16
CA ASN A 136 -12.15 -7.84 5.26
C ASN A 136 -12.97 -6.64 5.81
N LEU A 137 -14.03 -6.21 5.12
CA LEU A 137 -14.92 -5.11 5.53
C LEU A 137 -16.32 -5.56 5.94
N ILE A 138 -16.74 -6.79 5.60
CA ILE A 138 -18.11 -7.30 5.85
C ILE A 138 -18.54 -7.16 7.31
N ASN A 139 -17.63 -7.33 8.26
CA ASN A 139 -17.91 -7.29 9.70
C ASN A 139 -17.77 -5.90 10.33
N LYS A 140 -17.32 -4.88 9.59
CA LYS A 140 -17.16 -3.53 10.16
C LYS A 140 -18.52 -2.88 10.44
N SER A 141 -18.54 -2.01 11.45
CA SER A 141 -19.71 -1.17 11.76
C SER A 141 -19.94 -0.17 10.63
N ILE A 142 -21.16 -0.09 10.11
CA ILE A 142 -21.55 0.86 9.06
C ILE A 142 -22.32 1.98 9.74
N GLU A 143 -21.68 3.14 9.87
CA GLU A 143 -22.25 4.31 10.53
C GLU A 143 -22.26 5.51 9.59
N LEU A 144 -23.25 5.56 8.68
CA LEU A 144 -23.36 6.61 7.66
C LEU A 144 -23.36 8.03 8.25
N GLY A 145 -23.94 8.21 9.44
CA GLY A 145 -23.94 9.49 10.15
C GLY A 145 -22.56 9.99 10.63
N LYS A 146 -21.52 9.14 10.63
CA LYS A 146 -20.14 9.50 10.98
C LYS A 146 -19.22 9.66 9.76
N THR A 147 -19.74 9.49 8.56
CA THR A 147 -18.97 9.60 7.31
C THR A 147 -18.97 11.02 6.75
N ASN A 148 -18.08 11.29 5.78
CA ASN A 148 -18.09 12.55 5.03
C ASN A 148 -19.36 12.73 4.16
N ILE A 149 -20.05 11.65 3.81
CA ILE A 149 -21.32 11.65 3.08
C ILE A 149 -22.56 11.75 3.97
N LYS A 150 -22.41 11.99 5.28
CA LYS A 150 -23.55 12.08 6.22
C LYS A 150 -24.65 13.05 5.78
N HIS A 151 -24.29 14.12 5.06
CA HIS A 151 -25.21 15.13 4.56
C HIS A 151 -26.15 14.61 3.47
N CYS A 152 -25.82 13.47 2.85
CA CYS A 152 -26.67 12.80 1.87
C CYS A 152 -27.77 11.94 2.52
N PHE A 153 -27.76 11.77 3.85
CA PHE A 153 -28.66 10.87 4.56
C PHE A 153 -29.46 11.57 5.64
N GLU A 154 -30.69 11.10 5.82
CA GLU A 154 -31.54 11.42 6.95
C GLU A 154 -31.71 10.16 7.81
N ASP A 155 -31.53 10.30 9.13
CA ASP A 155 -31.86 9.25 10.09
C ASP A 155 -33.36 9.29 10.37
N ILE A 156 -34.11 8.34 9.83
CA ILE A 156 -35.58 8.33 9.94
C ILE A 156 -36.06 7.97 11.35
N ASN A 157 -35.17 7.45 12.21
CA ASN A 157 -35.46 7.13 13.61
C ASN A 157 -34.91 8.19 14.57
N LYS A 158 -34.51 9.37 14.06
CA LYS A 158 -33.95 10.44 14.88
C LYS A 158 -34.94 10.86 15.98
N GLY A 159 -34.60 10.59 17.23
CA GLY A 159 -35.42 10.92 18.41
C GLY A 159 -36.30 9.78 18.93
N ALA A 160 -36.31 8.61 18.29
CA ALA A 160 -36.95 7.41 18.84
C ALA A 160 -36.02 6.71 19.85
N GLU A 161 -36.57 6.06 20.87
CA GLU A 161 -35.83 5.20 21.82
C GLU A 161 -35.23 3.92 21.18
N ILE A 162 -35.33 3.80 19.86
CA ILE A 162 -34.89 2.65 19.08
C ILE A 162 -33.37 2.71 18.89
N LYS A 163 -32.66 1.68 19.38
CA LYS A 163 -31.19 1.59 19.31
C LYS A 163 -30.60 1.48 17.90
N ARG A 164 -31.43 1.23 16.87
CA ARG A 164 -30.97 1.02 15.48
C ARG A 164 -31.30 2.22 14.60
N LYS A 165 -30.25 2.90 14.13
CA LYS A 165 -30.34 3.96 13.13
C LYS A 165 -30.75 3.39 11.78
N VAL A 166 -31.69 4.04 11.12
CA VAL A 166 -32.11 3.69 9.76
C VAL A 166 -31.94 4.94 8.91
N TYR A 167 -31.23 4.80 7.80
CA TYR A 167 -30.86 5.93 6.96
C TYR A 167 -31.66 5.93 5.68
N LYS A 168 -32.16 7.10 5.29
CA LYS A 168 -32.78 7.37 3.99
C LYS A 168 -31.87 8.27 3.18
N LEU A 169 -31.63 7.94 1.91
CA LEU A 169 -30.84 8.80 1.02
C LEU A 169 -31.69 10.01 0.62
N ILE A 170 -31.28 11.22 0.97
CA ILE A 170 -32.02 12.46 0.69
C ILE A 170 -31.42 13.29 -0.45
N SER A 171 -30.14 13.11 -0.74
CA SER A 171 -29.49 13.72 -1.90
C SER A 171 -28.58 12.70 -2.61
N PRO A 172 -28.42 12.79 -3.94
CA PRO A 172 -27.48 11.96 -4.65
C PRO A 172 -26.05 12.24 -4.19
N ILE A 173 -25.19 11.23 -4.24
CA ILE A 173 -23.75 11.41 -3.98
C ILE A 173 -23.12 12.13 -5.18
N SER A 174 -22.30 13.16 -4.92
CA SER A 174 -21.70 13.96 -6.00
C SER A 174 -20.72 13.14 -6.84
N ALA A 175 -20.65 13.46 -8.14
CA ALA A 175 -19.72 12.80 -9.07
C ALA A 175 -18.26 12.93 -8.65
N GLU A 176 -17.89 14.04 -8.01
CA GLU A 176 -16.55 14.26 -7.47
C GLU A 176 -16.21 13.26 -6.35
N LEU A 177 -17.15 13.02 -5.42
CA LEU A 177 -16.96 12.05 -4.33
C LEU A 177 -16.91 10.62 -4.88
N ILE A 178 -17.70 10.31 -5.90
CA ILE A 178 -17.66 9.01 -6.58
C ILE A 178 -16.30 8.80 -7.26
N LYS A 179 -15.79 9.82 -7.95
CA LYS A 179 -14.47 9.75 -8.61
C LYS A 179 -13.35 9.51 -7.59
N LYS A 180 -13.31 10.31 -6.52
CA LYS A 180 -12.33 10.15 -5.43
C LYS A 180 -12.42 8.77 -4.76
N ALA A 181 -13.63 8.28 -4.54
CA ALA A 181 -13.84 6.95 -3.97
C ALA A 181 -13.34 5.83 -4.90
N ARG A 182 -13.50 5.96 -6.22
CA ARG A 182 -12.97 4.97 -7.18
C ARG A 182 -11.45 4.92 -7.19
N GLU A 183 -10.80 6.06 -6.98
CA GLU A 183 -9.34 6.17 -6.92
C GLU A 183 -8.75 5.59 -5.61
N SER A 184 -9.57 5.39 -4.57
CA SER A 184 -9.13 4.98 -3.23
C SER A 184 -9.51 3.56 -2.81
N VAL A 185 -10.22 2.80 -3.65
CA VAL A 185 -10.59 1.40 -3.39
C VAL A 185 -9.67 0.43 -4.13
N ASP A 186 -9.68 -0.83 -3.70
CA ASP A 186 -8.96 -1.90 -4.37
C ASP A 186 -9.42 -2.02 -5.84
N PRO A 187 -8.51 -1.89 -6.83
CA PRO A 187 -8.87 -1.93 -8.25
C PRO A 187 -9.49 -3.26 -8.70
N THR A 188 -9.08 -4.37 -8.08
CA THR A 188 -9.61 -5.70 -8.38
C THR A 188 -11.06 -5.81 -7.92
N TRP A 189 -11.33 -5.40 -6.68
CA TRP A 189 -12.68 -5.32 -6.14
C TRP A 189 -13.57 -4.41 -6.98
N LEU A 190 -13.08 -3.23 -7.38
CA LEU A 190 -13.86 -2.27 -8.17
C LEU A 190 -14.29 -2.88 -9.51
N LYS A 191 -13.36 -3.54 -10.20
CA LYS A 191 -13.65 -4.23 -11.47
C LYS A 191 -14.69 -5.34 -11.28
N GLU A 192 -14.50 -6.21 -10.28
CA GLU A 192 -15.46 -7.28 -9.98
C GLU A 192 -16.85 -6.74 -9.60
N PHE A 193 -16.89 -5.65 -8.84
CA PHE A 193 -18.13 -4.98 -8.46
C PHE A 193 -18.85 -4.46 -9.71
N GLU A 194 -18.15 -3.72 -10.58
CA GLU A 194 -18.74 -3.17 -11.81
C GLU A 194 -19.24 -4.26 -12.76
N GLU A 195 -18.51 -5.37 -12.89
CA GLU A 195 -18.92 -6.54 -13.68
C GLU A 195 -20.20 -7.17 -13.10
N LYS A 196 -20.25 -7.43 -11.79
CA LYS A 196 -21.44 -7.99 -11.12
C LYS A 196 -22.68 -7.12 -11.31
N VAL A 197 -22.52 -5.79 -11.25
CA VAL A 197 -23.67 -4.91 -11.43
C VAL A 197 -24.10 -4.84 -12.90
N ARG A 198 -23.16 -4.85 -13.85
CA ARG A 198 -23.48 -4.92 -15.29
C ARG A 198 -24.28 -6.18 -15.63
N ASP A 199 -23.89 -7.32 -15.07
CA ASP A 199 -24.58 -8.60 -15.29
C ASP A 199 -25.96 -8.65 -14.61
N SER A 200 -26.14 -7.89 -13.53
CA SER A 200 -27.42 -7.73 -12.82
C SER A 200 -28.39 -6.82 -13.58
N ASP A 201 -27.88 -5.78 -14.24
CA ASP A 201 -28.67 -4.87 -15.10
C ASP A 201 -29.04 -5.57 -16.43
N GLY A 202 -28.20 -6.48 -16.94
CA GLY A 202 -28.46 -7.28 -18.15
C GLY A 202 -29.44 -8.46 -17.98
N LYS A 203 -29.74 -8.89 -16.74
CA LYS A 203 -30.76 -9.91 -16.44
C LYS A 203 -32.16 -9.34 -16.18
N LYS A 204 -32.34 -8.04 -16.33
CA LYS A 204 -33.66 -7.39 -16.42
C LYS A 204 -34.00 -7.12 -17.88
N ALA A 205 -34.28 -8.19 -18.62
CA ALA A 205 -34.98 -8.17 -19.89
C ALA A 205 -36.09 -9.23 -19.83
#